data_AF-A0AAU2ADR4-F1
#
_entry.id   AF-A0AAU2ADR4-F1
#
_cell.length_a   1.000
_cell.length_b   1.000
_cell.length_c   1.000
_cell.angle_alpha   90.00
_cell.angle_beta   90.00
_cell.angle_gamma   90.00
#
_symmetry.space_group_name_H-M   'P 1'
#
loop_
_entity.id
_entity.type
_entity.pdbx_description
1 polymer ?
#
loop_
_entity_poly.entity_id
_entity_poly.type
_entity_poly.pdbx_seq_one_letter_code
_entity_poly.pdbx_strand_id
1 'polypeptide(L)'
;MKTSRSRGSSWRSTALAVLLTTGTLTVAAPDARGESTRTEAPVTLSSPGAVAGVTETVVRVKAPLPASFGARPAACDWLSYLRYRSSDGPASSADADRILVAQPGILEGAGAFDSVARNTVARTAERGLHIEFWALDRRSNCLEDHTGTDSGDQHTAVDYYYRGKQVEGRTFAGFLGNDKLGWMAKLGIEQTVRDQYALLTAELPDQGLREEKVLCGGHSLGGVITGYFATADFDGNPATTADAGHRQCAGYFALDTTVSTSLADLSGSIPDDTNLPDIGLGYGVVQAGLDSGVLPRSLSAPVLLNAETMTLLAIAGVGAVRDGGGEADLPSYLPANVNIEATNRFLFSKDAGVFLTGTPAVKDFRLTNEAVLGALLDDNSVPLAFLQSSVGFFDGGPIVDKTFPVANGGDQQPGLFGTAYKAIPDRPHGPLYTWRNYDRVGDPDDPGYRSADGTPFTGAGKEVTDIQELARSLAEQPLDFTEQYFPTKLVTDLQLATSPQVKRLIVHPEGLTADPTLTVLAGDGLLAGRVPAELDPVVADGYQHLDVLTAAPEQNNGLPEPVSAALTEFAREPK
;
A
#
# COMPACT_ATOMS: atom_id res chain seq x y z
N MET A 1 -44.11 56.70 47.68
CA MET A 1 -45.26 57.56 47.30
C MET A 1 -46.00 56.89 46.15
N LYS A 2 -47.32 56.71 46.17
CA LYS A 2 -48.41 57.69 45.89
C LYS A 2 -48.36 58.31 44.48
N THR A 3 -49.33 57.91 43.63
CA THR A 3 -50.06 58.71 42.59
C THR A 3 -49.28 59.31 41.40
N SER A 4 -49.83 59.47 40.17
CA SER A 4 -51.17 59.15 39.58
C SER A 4 -51.16 59.26 38.03
N ARG A 5 -52.09 58.54 37.36
CA ARG A 5 -52.90 58.84 36.12
C ARG A 5 -52.60 60.14 35.34
N SER A 6 -52.76 60.31 34.02
CA SER A 6 -53.50 59.61 32.92
C SER A 6 -52.90 60.02 31.54
N ARG A 7 -53.37 59.78 30.29
CA ARG A 7 -54.56 59.22 29.57
C ARG A 7 -54.07 58.89 28.11
N GLY A 8 -54.78 58.29 27.15
CA GLY A 8 -56.09 57.61 27.15
C GLY A 8 -57.01 57.92 25.95
N SER A 9 -56.71 57.41 24.74
CA SER A 9 -57.62 57.20 23.58
C SER A 9 -56.82 56.42 22.50
N SER A 10 -57.02 55.13 22.21
CA SER A 10 -58.19 54.41 21.65
C SER A 10 -58.51 54.74 20.19
N TRP A 11 -58.24 53.78 19.29
CA TRP A 11 -59.09 53.38 18.15
C TRP A 11 -58.76 51.93 17.72
N ARG A 12 -59.59 51.32 16.89
CA ARG A 12 -59.80 49.87 16.86
C ARG A 12 -59.13 49.14 15.68
N SER A 13 -58.42 48.07 16.02
CA SER A 13 -58.56 46.71 15.45
C SER A 13 -58.85 46.57 13.95
N THR A 14 -57.80 46.60 13.12
CA THR A 14 -57.72 45.73 11.93
C THR A 14 -56.27 45.26 11.72
N ALA A 15 -56.03 43.97 11.83
CA ALA A 15 -54.78 43.32 11.42
C ALA A 15 -55.15 42.01 10.72
N LEU A 16 -55.06 41.99 9.39
CA LEU A 16 -55.34 40.80 8.59
C LEU A 16 -54.10 39.89 8.57
N ALA A 17 -54.31 38.58 8.47
CA ALA A 17 -53.24 37.60 8.56
C ALA A 17 -52.39 37.51 7.28
N VAL A 18 -51.11 37.17 7.47
CA VAL A 18 -50.31 36.42 6.49
C VAL A 18 -49.95 35.09 7.15
N LEU A 19 -50.14 33.98 6.43
CA LEU A 19 -49.88 32.66 6.99
C LEU A 19 -48.38 32.37 7.05
N LEU A 20 -47.91 31.90 8.21
CA LEU A 20 -46.69 31.13 8.35
C LEU A 20 -47.09 29.67 8.57
N THR A 21 -46.82 28.80 7.60
CA THR A 21 -47.09 27.37 7.68
C THR A 21 -46.06 26.70 8.57
N THR A 22 -46.37 26.55 9.86
CA THR A 22 -45.54 25.82 10.83
C THR A 22 -45.59 24.31 10.53
N GLY A 23 -44.68 23.82 9.70
CA GLY A 23 -44.39 22.39 9.59
C GLY A 23 -43.83 21.88 10.92
N THR A 24 -44.55 21.01 11.61
CA THR A 24 -44.12 20.44 12.89
C THR A 24 -43.06 19.38 12.66
N LEU A 25 -41.79 19.80 12.62
CA LEU A 25 -40.66 18.90 12.80
C LEU A 25 -40.70 18.36 14.24
N THR A 26 -41.22 17.14 14.40
CA THR A 26 -41.03 16.36 15.61
C THR A 26 -39.54 16.08 15.76
N VAL A 27 -38.88 16.79 16.67
CA VAL A 27 -37.53 16.43 17.12
C VAL A 27 -37.66 15.07 17.81
N ALA A 28 -37.32 14.01 17.08
CA ALA A 28 -37.02 12.74 17.71
C ALA A 28 -35.87 12.96 18.69
N ALA A 29 -36.00 12.41 19.90
CA ALA A 29 -34.82 12.24 20.75
C ALA A 29 -33.79 11.40 19.97
N PRO A 30 -32.47 11.59 20.19
CA PRO A 30 -31.48 10.71 19.58
C PRO A 30 -31.76 9.29 20.04
N ASP A 31 -32.21 8.43 19.13
CA ASP A 31 -32.28 6.99 19.34
C ASP A 31 -30.89 6.53 19.80
N ALA A 32 -30.84 5.77 20.90
CA ALA A 32 -29.65 5.02 21.28
C ALA A 32 -29.46 3.81 20.33
N ARG A 33 -29.28 4.10 19.04
CA ARG A 33 -28.78 3.11 18.07
C ARG A 33 -27.40 2.70 18.56
N GLY A 34 -27.16 1.39 18.64
CA GLY A 34 -25.84 0.88 18.94
C GLY A 34 -24.83 1.46 17.94
N GLU A 35 -23.63 1.79 18.43
CA GLU A 35 -22.53 2.21 17.58
C GLU A 35 -22.29 1.12 16.53
N SER A 36 -22.35 1.48 15.24
CA SER A 36 -22.26 0.48 14.16
C SER A 36 -20.91 -0.23 14.24
N THR A 37 -20.91 -1.56 14.30
CA THR A 37 -19.68 -2.36 14.34
C THR A 37 -19.02 -2.52 12.97
N ARG A 38 -19.67 -2.01 11.92
CA ARG A 38 -19.20 -1.99 10.54
C ARG A 38 -19.54 -0.66 9.87
N THR A 39 -18.66 -0.15 9.01
CA THR A 39 -18.94 0.94 8.08
C THR A 39 -18.39 0.61 6.70
N GLU A 40 -19.07 1.04 5.64
CA GLU A 40 -18.61 0.91 4.25
C GLU A 40 -18.87 2.22 3.54
N ALA A 41 -17.87 2.74 2.82
CA ALA A 41 -17.93 4.00 2.10
C ALA A 41 -17.31 3.85 0.70
N PRO A 42 -17.85 4.49 -0.35
CA PRO A 42 -17.27 4.44 -1.68
C PRO A 42 -15.91 5.13 -1.73
N VAL A 43 -14.96 4.54 -2.45
CA VAL A 43 -13.75 5.25 -2.88
C VAL A 43 -14.19 6.37 -3.81
N THR A 44 -13.61 7.57 -3.64
CA THR A 44 -13.97 8.76 -4.42
C THR A 44 -12.74 9.27 -5.16
N LEU A 45 -12.66 8.91 -6.44
CA LEU A 45 -11.55 9.24 -7.33
C LEU A 45 -11.79 10.62 -7.99
N SER A 46 -10.72 11.37 -8.24
CA SER A 46 -10.73 12.58 -9.08
C SER A 46 -10.15 12.35 -10.48
N SER A 47 -9.37 11.28 -10.66
CA SER A 47 -8.85 10.83 -11.95
C SER A 47 -9.90 10.10 -12.82
N PRO A 48 -9.62 9.87 -14.11
CA PRO A 48 -10.42 8.99 -14.96
C PRO A 48 -10.28 7.48 -14.67
N GLY A 49 -9.40 7.04 -13.76
CA GLY A 49 -8.97 5.64 -13.56
C GLY A 49 -10.01 4.68 -12.95
N ALA A 50 -11.28 5.07 -12.91
CA ALA A 50 -12.38 4.21 -12.47
C ALA A 50 -12.67 3.12 -13.54
N VAL A 51 -12.22 1.89 -13.30
CA VAL A 51 -12.45 0.77 -14.22
C VAL A 51 -13.94 0.48 -14.33
N ALA A 52 -14.47 0.64 -15.55
CA ALA A 52 -15.89 0.46 -15.83
C ALA A 52 -16.35 -0.97 -15.46
N GLY A 53 -17.35 -1.07 -14.59
CA GLY A 53 -17.86 -2.35 -14.10
C GLY A 53 -17.24 -2.83 -12.78
N VAL A 54 -16.31 -2.09 -12.18
CA VAL A 54 -15.84 -2.32 -10.79
C VAL A 54 -16.48 -1.31 -9.83
N THR A 55 -16.81 -1.76 -8.62
CA THR A 55 -17.20 -0.93 -7.47
C THR A 55 -16.09 -1.00 -6.44
N GLU A 56 -15.59 0.15 -6.00
CA GLU A 56 -14.55 0.29 -4.99
C GLU A 56 -15.11 0.90 -3.70
N THR A 57 -14.82 0.28 -2.56
CA THR A 57 -15.26 0.76 -1.24
C THR A 57 -14.18 0.53 -0.19
N VAL A 58 -14.05 1.44 0.78
CA VAL A 58 -13.34 1.17 2.03
C VAL A 58 -14.33 0.62 3.05
N VAL A 59 -14.08 -0.60 3.52
CA VAL A 59 -14.84 -1.24 4.60
C VAL A 59 -14.04 -1.15 5.88
N ARG A 60 -14.71 -0.93 7.01
CA ARG A 60 -14.09 -0.92 8.35
C ARG A 60 -14.93 -1.68 9.35
N VAL A 61 -14.27 -2.51 10.16
CA VAL A 61 -14.88 -3.40 11.17
C VAL A 61 -14.32 -3.06 12.55
N LYS A 62 -15.19 -2.93 13.54
CA LYS A 62 -14.80 -2.62 14.92
C LYS A 62 -14.33 -3.87 15.66
N ALA A 63 -13.02 -4.05 15.74
CA ALA A 63 -12.35 -5.16 16.43
C ALA A 63 -11.35 -4.61 17.48
N PRO A 64 -11.80 -4.26 18.70
CA PRO A 64 -10.94 -3.58 19.68
C PRO A 64 -9.82 -4.46 20.23
N LEU A 65 -8.62 -3.91 20.36
CA LEU A 65 -7.49 -4.63 20.96
C LEU A 65 -7.68 -4.82 22.48
N PRO A 66 -7.19 -5.93 23.06
CA PRO A 66 -7.21 -6.14 24.51
C PRO A 66 -6.54 -4.99 25.29
N ALA A 67 -7.01 -4.75 26.52
CA ALA A 67 -6.45 -3.70 27.39
C ALA A 67 -4.94 -3.87 27.70
N SER A 68 -4.37 -5.07 27.49
CA SER A 68 -2.94 -5.37 27.61
C SER A 68 -2.06 -4.65 26.57
N PHE A 69 -2.63 -4.13 25.48
CA PHE A 69 -1.94 -3.25 24.53
C PHE A 69 -1.75 -1.82 25.07
N GLY A 70 -2.46 -1.43 26.14
CA GLY A 70 -2.37 -0.09 26.71
C GLY A 70 -3.08 0.98 25.87
N ALA A 71 -2.70 2.24 26.09
CA ALA A 71 -3.32 3.41 25.45
C ALA A 71 -2.90 3.56 23.99
N ARG A 72 -3.88 3.87 23.14
CA ARG A 72 -3.78 4.02 21.67
C ARG A 72 -4.93 4.92 21.17
N PRO A 73 -4.88 5.47 19.94
CA PRO A 73 -6.03 6.15 19.34
C PRO A 73 -7.21 5.22 19.13
N ALA A 74 -8.44 5.73 19.29
CA ALA A 74 -9.67 4.95 19.13
C ALA A 74 -9.90 4.48 17.67
N ALA A 75 -9.26 5.10 16.69
CA ALA A 75 -9.24 4.64 15.30
C ALA A 75 -8.60 3.24 15.16
N CYS A 76 -7.63 2.91 16.03
CA CYS A 76 -6.87 1.66 16.00
C CYS A 76 -7.60 0.46 16.64
N ASP A 77 -8.82 0.68 17.14
CA ASP A 77 -9.78 -0.37 17.51
C ASP A 77 -10.70 -0.80 16.35
N TRP A 78 -10.37 -0.33 15.15
CA TRP A 78 -10.96 -0.77 13.89
C TRP A 78 -9.90 -1.47 13.05
N LEU A 79 -10.37 -2.37 12.19
CA LEU A 79 -9.64 -2.92 11.05
C LEU A 79 -10.28 -2.38 9.78
N SER A 80 -9.50 -2.21 8.71
CA SER A 80 -9.99 -1.70 7.43
C SER A 80 -9.61 -2.66 6.29
N TYR A 81 -10.26 -2.51 5.13
CA TYR A 81 -9.79 -3.08 3.87
C TYR A 81 -10.38 -2.33 2.68
N LEU A 82 -9.67 -2.33 1.54
CA LEU A 82 -10.24 -1.92 0.26
C LEU A 82 -10.96 -3.12 -0.37
N ARG A 83 -12.26 -2.96 -0.63
CA ARG A 83 -13.15 -3.94 -1.24
C ARG A 83 -13.44 -3.54 -2.68
N TYR A 84 -12.90 -4.33 -3.59
CA TYR A 84 -13.16 -4.28 -5.03
C TYR A 84 -14.17 -5.39 -5.36
N ARG A 85 -15.27 -5.08 -6.05
CA ARG A 85 -16.26 -6.06 -6.50
C ARG A 85 -16.83 -5.71 -7.86
N SER A 86 -17.35 -6.69 -8.59
CA SER A 86 -18.11 -6.43 -9.83
C SER A 86 -19.35 -5.59 -9.52
N SER A 87 -19.55 -4.50 -10.26
CA SER A 87 -20.67 -3.56 -10.06
C SER A 87 -22.03 -4.20 -10.33
N ASP A 88 -22.12 -5.06 -11.35
CA ASP A 88 -23.29 -5.90 -11.65
C ASP A 88 -23.36 -7.17 -10.78
N GLY A 89 -22.29 -7.45 -10.01
CA GLY A 89 -22.23 -8.53 -9.04
C GLY A 89 -23.00 -8.23 -7.74
N PRO A 90 -23.11 -9.23 -6.84
CA PRO A 90 -23.85 -9.09 -5.59
C PRO A 90 -23.27 -8.00 -4.68
N ALA A 91 -24.13 -7.34 -3.91
CA ALA A 91 -23.73 -6.34 -2.91
C ALA A 91 -23.30 -6.97 -1.57
N SER A 92 -23.62 -8.25 -1.37
CA SER A 92 -23.32 -9.05 -0.17
C SER A 92 -22.22 -10.05 -0.53
N SER A 93 -21.10 -10.01 0.20
CA SER A 93 -19.93 -10.84 -0.11
C SER A 93 -20.20 -12.34 0.05
N ALA A 94 -21.10 -12.73 0.96
CA ALA A 94 -21.51 -14.13 1.10
C ALA A 94 -22.14 -14.72 -0.18
N ASP A 95 -22.72 -13.87 -1.03
CA ASP A 95 -23.35 -14.24 -2.29
C ASP A 95 -22.37 -14.19 -3.50
N ALA A 96 -21.15 -13.66 -3.33
CA ALA A 96 -20.10 -13.65 -4.36
C ALA A 96 -19.60 -15.07 -4.69
N ASP A 97 -19.05 -15.28 -5.88
CA ASP A 97 -18.54 -16.60 -6.30
C ASP A 97 -17.24 -16.97 -5.55
N ARG A 98 -16.37 -15.98 -5.36
CA ARG A 98 -15.10 -16.05 -4.62
C ARG A 98 -14.78 -14.74 -3.94
N ILE A 99 -13.93 -14.79 -2.92
CA ILE A 99 -13.38 -13.60 -2.25
C ILE A 99 -11.87 -13.81 -2.10
N LEU A 100 -11.08 -13.01 -2.80
CA LEU A 100 -9.62 -12.98 -2.64
C LEU A 100 -9.28 -12.03 -1.49
N VAL A 101 -8.47 -12.46 -0.53
CA VAL A 101 -8.11 -11.69 0.66
C VAL A 101 -6.60 -11.57 0.74
N ALA A 102 -6.10 -10.36 0.51
CA ALA A 102 -4.68 -10.07 0.34
C ALA A 102 -4.08 -9.34 1.56
N GLN A 103 -2.97 -9.88 2.07
CA GLN A 103 -2.07 -9.22 3.02
C GLN A 103 -0.98 -8.42 2.27
N PRO A 104 -0.69 -7.18 2.67
CA PRO A 104 0.37 -6.39 2.04
C PRO A 104 1.76 -6.68 2.63
N GLY A 105 2.78 -6.36 1.83
CA GLY A 105 4.22 -6.59 2.00
C GLY A 105 4.89 -5.81 3.15
N ILE A 106 6.17 -5.48 3.00
CA ILE A 106 6.92 -4.67 3.98
C ILE A 106 6.87 -3.21 3.56
N LEU A 107 6.42 -2.34 4.47
CA LEU A 107 6.20 -0.90 4.21
C LEU A 107 5.18 -0.63 3.07
N GLU A 108 4.31 -1.59 2.79
CA GLU A 108 3.26 -1.57 1.78
C GLU A 108 1.89 -1.66 2.47
N GLY A 109 0.92 -0.89 2.00
CA GLY A 109 -0.46 -0.87 2.50
C GLY A 109 -1.50 -1.35 1.48
N ALA A 110 -2.78 -1.27 1.85
CA ALA A 110 -3.88 -1.80 1.04
C ALA A 110 -4.04 -1.13 -0.33
N GLY A 111 -3.66 0.14 -0.47
CA GLY A 111 -3.76 0.92 -1.70
C GLY A 111 -2.88 0.41 -2.85
N ALA A 112 -1.80 -0.31 -2.55
CA ALA A 112 -0.90 -0.84 -3.58
C ALA A 112 -1.54 -1.92 -4.47
N PHE A 113 -2.57 -2.62 -3.98
CA PHE A 113 -3.26 -3.70 -4.70
C PHE A 113 -4.24 -3.21 -5.79
N ASP A 114 -4.38 -1.90 -5.96
CA ASP A 114 -5.44 -1.26 -6.76
C ASP A 114 -5.53 -1.76 -8.21
N SER A 115 -4.41 -1.86 -8.94
CA SER A 115 -4.42 -2.38 -10.32
C SER A 115 -4.76 -3.87 -10.36
N VAL A 116 -3.99 -4.74 -9.70
CA VAL A 116 -4.25 -6.19 -9.74
C VAL A 116 -5.66 -6.56 -9.24
N ALA A 117 -6.21 -5.84 -8.25
CA ALA A 117 -7.55 -6.06 -7.74
C ALA A 117 -8.63 -5.69 -8.76
N ARG A 118 -8.58 -4.48 -9.34
CA ARG A 118 -9.52 -4.07 -10.41
C ARG A 118 -9.40 -4.98 -11.62
N ASN A 119 -8.18 -5.28 -12.07
CA ASN A 119 -7.92 -6.13 -13.23
C ASN A 119 -8.54 -7.52 -13.03
N THR A 120 -8.33 -8.16 -11.87
CA THR A 120 -8.89 -9.50 -11.57
C THR A 120 -10.42 -9.48 -11.47
N VAL A 121 -10.98 -8.45 -10.82
CA VAL A 121 -12.44 -8.30 -10.66
C VAL A 121 -13.14 -8.03 -12.00
N ALA A 122 -12.57 -7.18 -12.87
CA ALA A 122 -13.11 -6.94 -14.21
C ALA A 122 -13.01 -8.21 -15.08
N ARG A 123 -11.84 -8.84 -15.12
CA ARG A 123 -11.54 -10.02 -15.94
C ARG A 123 -12.32 -11.28 -15.55
N THR A 124 -12.70 -11.42 -14.28
CA THR A 124 -13.64 -12.47 -13.85
C THR A 124 -15.08 -12.13 -14.23
N ALA A 125 -15.51 -10.87 -14.10
CA ALA A 125 -16.85 -10.44 -14.49
C ALA A 125 -17.11 -10.61 -16.00
N GLU A 126 -16.12 -10.35 -16.87
CA GLU A 126 -16.17 -10.64 -18.31
C GLU A 126 -16.47 -12.12 -18.63
N ARG A 127 -16.14 -13.02 -17.71
CA ARG A 127 -16.34 -14.47 -17.82
C ARG A 127 -17.63 -14.95 -17.13
N GLY A 128 -18.42 -14.04 -16.56
CA GLY A 128 -19.65 -14.34 -15.83
C GLY A 128 -19.43 -14.86 -14.41
N LEU A 129 -18.31 -14.49 -13.77
CA LEU A 129 -18.02 -14.78 -12.36
C LEU A 129 -17.88 -13.47 -11.58
N HIS A 130 -18.65 -13.32 -10.51
CA HIS A 130 -18.66 -12.10 -9.70
C HIS A 130 -17.91 -12.35 -8.39
N ILE A 131 -16.60 -12.12 -8.43
CA ILE A 131 -15.72 -12.20 -7.25
C ILE A 131 -15.69 -10.87 -6.49
N GLU A 132 -15.10 -10.92 -5.29
CA GLU A 132 -14.53 -9.75 -4.62
C GLU A 132 -13.02 -9.91 -4.42
N PHE A 133 -12.31 -8.79 -4.35
CA PHE A 133 -10.92 -8.70 -3.91
C PHE A 133 -10.85 -7.74 -2.71
N TRP A 134 -10.23 -8.19 -1.62
CA TRP A 134 -10.11 -7.48 -0.35
C TRP A 134 -8.63 -7.26 -0.03
N ALA A 135 -8.12 -6.05 -0.24
CA ALA A 135 -6.77 -5.68 0.18
C ALA A 135 -6.81 -5.21 1.64
N LEU A 136 -6.18 -5.96 2.55
CA LEU A 136 -6.27 -5.72 3.99
C LEU A 136 -5.38 -4.56 4.44
N ASP A 137 -5.95 -3.68 5.26
CA ASP A 137 -5.25 -2.60 5.95
C ASP A 137 -4.53 -3.13 7.19
N ARG A 138 -3.25 -2.77 7.39
CA ARG A 138 -2.56 -3.17 8.61
C ARG A 138 -2.98 -2.23 9.74
N ARG A 139 -3.37 -2.79 10.90
CA ARG A 139 -3.94 -2.03 12.03
C ARG A 139 -3.13 -0.80 12.45
N SER A 140 -1.82 -0.77 12.23
CA SER A 140 -0.93 0.38 12.42
C SER A 140 -1.34 1.65 11.67
N ASN A 141 -1.95 1.51 10.51
CA ASN A 141 -2.15 2.60 9.56
C ASN A 141 -3.34 3.50 9.98
N CYS A 142 -4.08 3.08 11.03
CA CYS A 142 -4.94 3.92 11.87
C CYS A 142 -4.28 5.18 12.45
N LEU A 143 -2.95 5.29 12.37
CA LEU A 143 -2.12 6.39 12.83
C LEU A 143 -1.84 7.45 11.74
N GLU A 144 -2.21 7.17 10.50
CA GLU A 144 -1.91 8.02 9.35
C GLU A 144 -2.94 9.15 9.18
N ASP A 145 -2.50 10.24 8.54
CA ASP A 145 -3.29 11.44 8.34
C ASP A 145 -3.21 11.87 6.86
N HIS A 146 -4.08 11.30 6.04
CA HIS A 146 -4.15 11.60 4.60
C HIS A 146 -4.78 12.97 4.30
N THR A 147 -5.26 13.74 5.30
CA THR A 147 -5.97 15.01 5.09
C THR A 147 -5.22 16.02 4.20
N GLY A 148 -3.89 15.97 4.16
CA GLY A 148 -3.09 16.77 3.25
C GLY A 148 -3.20 16.31 1.79
N THR A 149 -3.02 15.01 1.51
CA THR A 149 -3.14 14.41 0.18
C THR A 149 -4.58 14.40 -0.34
N ASP A 150 -5.56 14.12 0.54
CA ASP A 150 -7.01 14.13 0.27
C ASP A 150 -7.51 15.48 -0.31
N SER A 151 -6.72 16.56 -0.17
CA SER A 151 -7.02 17.86 -0.75
C SER A 151 -6.87 17.93 -2.28
N GLY A 152 -6.27 16.90 -2.90
CA GLY A 152 -6.00 16.86 -4.35
C GLY A 152 -5.04 17.93 -4.85
N ASP A 153 -4.24 18.53 -3.97
CA ASP A 153 -3.41 19.70 -4.24
C ASP A 153 -2.04 19.61 -3.54
N GLN A 154 -0.97 19.40 -4.31
CA GLN A 154 0.38 19.18 -3.75
C GLN A 154 0.85 20.31 -2.83
N HIS A 155 0.58 21.56 -3.19
CA HIS A 155 0.97 22.72 -2.38
C HIS A 155 0.22 22.72 -1.05
N THR A 156 -1.07 22.39 -1.07
CA THR A 156 -1.89 22.24 0.14
C THR A 156 -1.48 21.05 1.00
N ALA A 157 -1.08 19.93 0.41
CA ALA A 157 -0.49 18.81 1.14
C ALA A 157 0.82 19.24 1.84
N VAL A 158 1.78 19.81 1.10
CA VAL A 158 3.06 20.28 1.67
C VAL A 158 2.84 21.35 2.74
N ASP A 159 1.92 22.28 2.52
CA ASP A 159 1.57 23.29 3.52
C ASP A 159 0.91 22.69 4.79
N TYR A 160 0.11 21.64 4.66
CA TYR A 160 -0.54 20.95 5.77
C TYR A 160 0.50 20.24 6.64
N TYR A 161 1.30 19.35 6.03
CA TYR A 161 2.30 18.55 6.75
C TYR A 161 3.48 19.37 7.29
N TYR A 162 3.92 20.40 6.55
CA TYR A 162 5.19 21.10 6.86
C TYR A 162 5.05 22.57 7.27
N ARG A 163 3.88 23.19 7.10
CA ARG A 163 3.67 24.64 7.38
C ARG A 163 2.48 24.94 8.28
N GLY A 164 1.75 23.92 8.74
CA GLY A 164 0.63 24.08 9.68
C GLY A 164 -0.61 24.76 9.07
N LYS A 165 -0.79 24.70 7.75
CA LYS A 165 -2.05 25.09 7.09
C LYS A 165 -3.18 24.21 7.60
N GLN A 166 -4.36 24.80 7.73
CA GLN A 166 -5.56 24.04 8.07
C GLN A 166 -6.24 23.53 6.80
N VAL A 167 -6.54 22.23 6.78
CA VAL A 167 -7.32 21.56 5.73
C VAL A 167 -8.52 20.89 6.42
N GLU A 168 -9.72 21.11 5.89
CA GLU A 168 -11.00 20.71 6.52
C GLU A 168 -11.18 21.12 8.02
N GLY A 169 -10.46 22.15 8.48
CA GLY A 169 -10.44 22.55 9.89
C GLY A 169 -9.59 21.65 10.80
N ARG A 170 -8.92 20.62 10.24
CA ARG A 170 -7.85 19.86 10.90
C ARG A 170 -6.53 20.62 10.80
N THR A 171 -5.51 20.14 11.50
CA THR A 171 -4.13 20.65 11.43
C THR A 171 -3.22 19.49 11.76
N PHE A 172 -2.19 19.27 10.94
CA PHE A 172 -1.33 18.09 11.10
C PHE A 172 -0.71 18.03 12.50
N ALA A 173 -0.81 16.87 13.14
CA ALA A 173 -0.31 16.66 14.51
C ALA A 173 1.23 16.51 14.58
N GLY A 174 1.89 16.37 13.42
CA GLY A 174 3.29 15.96 13.30
C GLY A 174 3.43 14.44 13.25
N PHE A 175 4.48 13.97 12.56
CA PHE A 175 4.81 12.54 12.49
C PHE A 175 5.10 11.97 13.90
N LEU A 176 4.61 10.76 14.17
CA LEU A 176 4.58 10.21 15.53
C LEU A 176 5.95 9.66 15.96
N GLY A 177 6.50 10.23 17.02
CA GLY A 177 7.70 9.71 17.68
C GLY A 177 7.45 8.37 18.39
N ASN A 178 8.52 7.57 18.56
CA ASN A 178 8.47 6.22 19.16
C ASN A 178 7.79 6.19 20.55
N ASP A 179 7.79 7.31 21.29
CA ASP A 179 7.14 7.44 22.59
C ASP A 179 5.60 7.35 22.53
N LYS A 180 4.99 7.68 21.38
CA LYS A 180 3.54 7.53 21.14
C LYS A 180 3.16 6.10 20.75
N LEU A 181 4.10 5.34 20.23
CA LEU A 181 3.88 4.04 19.59
C LEU A 181 3.87 2.85 20.58
N GLY A 182 3.76 3.12 21.89
CA GLY A 182 3.92 2.12 22.96
C GLY A 182 3.11 0.83 22.80
N TRP A 183 1.89 0.93 22.24
CA TRP A 183 1.00 -0.19 21.97
C TRP A 183 1.49 -1.11 20.84
N MET A 184 2.26 -0.58 19.88
CA MET A 184 2.78 -1.32 18.72
C MET A 184 3.87 -2.35 19.08
N ALA A 185 4.45 -2.27 20.28
CA ALA A 185 5.39 -3.28 20.80
C ALA A 185 4.79 -4.71 20.88
N LYS A 186 3.48 -4.86 20.64
CA LYS A 186 2.73 -6.13 20.66
C LYS A 186 2.00 -6.43 19.34
N LEU A 187 2.11 -5.56 18.32
CA LEU A 187 1.66 -5.84 16.95
C LEU A 187 2.65 -6.77 16.24
N GLY A 188 2.72 -8.00 16.74
CA GLY A 188 3.50 -9.08 16.14
C GLY A 188 2.67 -9.93 15.19
N ILE A 189 3.31 -10.94 14.61
CA ILE A 189 2.65 -11.87 13.67
C ILE A 189 1.38 -12.49 14.27
N GLU A 190 1.38 -12.83 15.57
CA GLU A 190 0.21 -13.33 16.29
C GLU A 190 -0.99 -12.37 16.25
N GLN A 191 -0.78 -11.05 16.34
CA GLN A 191 -1.89 -10.10 16.26
C GLN A 191 -2.32 -9.86 14.81
N THR A 192 -1.37 -9.83 13.85
CA THR A 192 -1.68 -9.66 12.43
C THR A 192 -2.61 -10.76 11.90
N VAL A 193 -2.34 -12.03 12.22
CA VAL A 193 -3.21 -13.14 11.78
C VAL A 193 -4.53 -13.20 12.55
N ARG A 194 -4.55 -12.81 13.84
CA ARG A 194 -5.79 -12.66 14.61
C ARG A 194 -6.68 -11.52 14.09
N ASP A 195 -6.08 -10.46 13.56
CA ASP A 195 -6.80 -9.34 12.95
C ASP A 195 -7.48 -9.78 11.65
N GLN A 196 -6.77 -10.50 10.77
CA GLN A 196 -7.36 -11.13 9.58
C GLN A 196 -8.52 -12.08 9.95
N TYR A 197 -8.35 -12.93 10.98
CA TYR A 197 -9.41 -13.82 11.44
C TYR A 197 -10.63 -13.06 11.99
N ALA A 198 -10.41 -12.00 12.78
CA ALA A 198 -11.49 -11.17 13.33
C ALA A 198 -12.28 -10.42 12.24
N LEU A 199 -11.60 -10.00 11.17
CA LEU A 199 -12.24 -9.40 9.99
C LEU A 199 -13.04 -10.43 9.19
N LEU A 200 -12.43 -11.57 8.84
CA LEU A 200 -13.08 -12.68 8.13
C LEU A 200 -14.33 -13.18 8.84
N THR A 201 -14.27 -13.38 10.17
CA THR A 201 -15.41 -13.87 10.96
C THR A 201 -16.50 -12.82 11.21
N ALA A 202 -16.21 -11.54 11.05
CA ALA A 202 -17.20 -10.46 11.13
C ALA A 202 -17.96 -10.26 9.80
N GLU A 203 -17.24 -10.27 8.68
CA GLU A 203 -17.82 -10.09 7.34
C GLU A 203 -18.48 -11.37 6.80
N LEU A 204 -17.91 -12.54 7.10
CA LEU A 204 -18.38 -13.85 6.65
C LEU A 204 -18.50 -14.81 7.85
N PRO A 205 -19.55 -14.69 8.70
CA PRO A 205 -19.63 -15.49 9.94
C PRO A 205 -19.68 -17.01 9.72
N ASP A 206 -20.23 -17.47 8.58
CA ASP A 206 -20.32 -18.90 8.24
C ASP A 206 -18.94 -19.48 7.86
N GLN A 207 -18.49 -20.46 8.63
CA GLN A 207 -17.21 -21.15 8.43
C GLN A 207 -17.17 -21.96 7.13
N GLY A 208 -18.29 -22.57 6.73
CA GLY A 208 -18.38 -23.35 5.50
C GLY A 208 -18.23 -22.46 4.26
N LEU A 209 -18.80 -21.26 4.27
CA LEU A 209 -18.61 -20.29 3.18
C LEU A 209 -17.14 -19.81 3.08
N ARG A 210 -16.43 -19.69 4.21
CA ARG A 210 -15.00 -19.35 4.21
C ARG A 210 -14.15 -20.48 3.60
N GLU A 211 -14.37 -21.71 4.04
CA GLU A 211 -13.73 -22.95 3.55
C GLU A 211 -14.11 -23.30 2.08
N GLU A 212 -15.21 -22.76 1.54
CA GLU A 212 -15.64 -22.96 0.15
C GLU A 212 -15.18 -21.86 -0.83
N LYS A 213 -15.13 -20.59 -0.38
CA LYS A 213 -15.06 -19.41 -1.29
C LYS A 213 -13.88 -18.47 -1.08
N VAL A 214 -13.25 -18.45 0.08
CA VAL A 214 -12.23 -17.44 0.42
C VAL A 214 -10.86 -17.93 -0.03
N LEU A 215 -10.15 -17.14 -0.83
CA LEU A 215 -8.77 -17.42 -1.23
C LEU A 215 -7.85 -16.45 -0.49
N CYS A 216 -6.90 -16.96 0.26
CA CYS A 216 -6.10 -16.18 1.20
C CYS A 216 -4.67 -16.01 0.68
N GLY A 217 -4.13 -14.80 0.65
CA GLY A 217 -2.82 -14.59 0.06
C GLY A 217 -2.21 -13.24 0.36
N GLY A 218 -1.22 -12.87 -0.43
CA GLY A 218 -0.60 -11.56 -0.33
C GLY A 218 0.64 -11.40 -1.20
N HIS A 219 1.18 -10.19 -1.19
CA HIS A 219 2.42 -9.84 -1.87
C HIS A 219 3.59 -9.83 -0.88
N SER A 220 4.77 -10.32 -1.31
CA SER A 220 6.00 -10.26 -0.52
C SER A 220 5.78 -10.88 0.88
N LEU A 221 6.04 -10.14 1.96
CA LEU A 221 5.70 -10.56 3.34
C LEU A 221 4.26 -11.09 3.52
N GLY A 222 3.28 -10.65 2.73
CA GLY A 222 1.91 -11.15 2.75
C GLY A 222 1.77 -12.66 2.53
N GLY A 223 2.66 -13.29 1.76
CA GLY A 223 2.72 -14.75 1.63
C GLY A 223 3.18 -15.45 2.92
N VAL A 224 4.13 -14.84 3.64
CA VAL A 224 4.57 -15.34 4.95
C VAL A 224 3.49 -15.11 6.02
N ILE A 225 2.78 -13.97 5.99
CA ILE A 225 1.61 -13.77 6.87
C ILE A 225 0.53 -14.81 6.57
N THR A 226 0.31 -15.14 5.30
CA THR A 226 -0.64 -16.19 4.87
C THR A 226 -0.25 -17.57 5.39
N GLY A 227 1.03 -17.95 5.37
CA GLY A 227 1.47 -19.24 5.93
C GLY A 227 1.38 -19.30 7.47
N TYR A 228 1.64 -18.19 8.17
CA TYR A 228 1.31 -18.08 9.60
C TYR A 228 -0.19 -18.11 9.87
N PHE A 229 -1.02 -17.57 8.97
CA PHE A 229 -2.48 -17.64 9.08
C PHE A 229 -2.96 -19.08 8.91
N ALA A 230 -2.59 -19.77 7.82
CA ALA A 230 -2.99 -21.15 7.52
C ALA A 230 -2.62 -22.16 8.63
N THR A 231 -1.49 -21.92 9.31
CA THR A 231 -0.99 -22.77 10.41
C THR A 231 -1.50 -22.38 11.80
N ALA A 232 -2.31 -21.32 11.92
CA ALA A 232 -2.81 -20.82 13.19
C ALA A 232 -3.99 -21.62 13.78
N ASP A 233 -4.17 -21.43 15.08
CA ASP A 233 -5.31 -21.81 15.93
C ASP A 233 -5.70 -20.52 16.68
N PHE A 234 -7.00 -20.22 16.76
CA PHE A 234 -7.49 -18.95 17.28
C PHE A 234 -8.27 -19.07 18.59
N ASP A 235 -8.88 -20.23 18.90
CA ASP A 235 -9.58 -20.49 20.16
C ASP A 235 -8.66 -20.99 21.30
N GLY A 236 -7.46 -21.49 20.98
CA GLY A 236 -6.44 -21.99 21.92
C GLY A 236 -6.48 -23.51 22.17
N ASN A 237 -7.24 -24.28 21.40
CA ASN A 237 -7.45 -25.72 21.58
C ASN A 237 -7.36 -26.50 20.25
N PRO A 238 -6.21 -27.11 19.90
CA PRO A 238 -6.00 -27.82 18.62
C PRO A 238 -6.78 -29.15 18.46
N ALA A 239 -7.76 -29.41 19.32
CA ALA A 239 -8.77 -30.45 19.17
C ALA A 239 -10.10 -29.90 18.58
N THR A 240 -10.29 -28.58 18.55
CA THR A 240 -11.25 -27.87 17.70
C THR A 240 -10.51 -27.36 16.46
N THR A 241 -11.19 -27.37 15.31
CA THR A 241 -10.61 -26.93 14.03
C THR A 241 -11.57 -26.06 13.20
N ALA A 242 -12.66 -25.58 13.80
CA ALA A 242 -13.59 -24.67 13.13
C ALA A 242 -13.00 -23.25 12.98
N ASP A 243 -12.01 -22.94 13.80
CA ASP A 243 -11.23 -21.71 13.82
C ASP A 243 -9.83 -21.89 13.20
N ALA A 244 -9.26 -23.10 13.19
CA ALA A 244 -7.97 -23.41 12.56
C ALA A 244 -7.84 -22.76 11.16
N GLY A 245 -6.69 -22.12 10.91
CA GLY A 245 -6.52 -21.18 9.81
C GLY A 245 -6.78 -21.75 8.42
N HIS A 246 -6.30 -22.96 8.16
CA HIS A 246 -6.54 -23.69 6.91
C HIS A 246 -8.00 -24.11 6.69
N ARG A 247 -8.90 -23.88 7.65
CA ARG A 247 -10.36 -24.07 7.49
C ARG A 247 -11.11 -22.75 7.35
N GLN A 248 -10.39 -21.65 7.09
CA GLN A 248 -10.93 -20.31 6.82
C GLN A 248 -10.70 -19.86 5.37
N CYS A 249 -10.07 -20.70 4.54
CA CYS A 249 -9.73 -20.45 3.15
C CYS A 249 -9.98 -21.74 2.34
N ALA A 250 -10.14 -21.65 1.02
CA ALA A 250 -10.32 -22.74 0.07
C ALA A 250 -9.08 -22.94 -0.84
N GLY A 251 -7.98 -22.25 -0.52
CA GLY A 251 -6.77 -22.13 -1.34
C GLY A 251 -6.01 -20.84 -1.03
N TYR A 252 -4.74 -20.81 -1.43
CA TYR A 252 -3.82 -19.70 -1.17
C TYR A 252 -3.26 -19.06 -2.45
N PHE A 253 -2.83 -17.81 -2.35
CA PHE A 253 -2.06 -17.17 -3.44
C PHE A 253 -0.86 -16.37 -2.92
N ALA A 254 0.21 -16.36 -3.70
CA ALA A 254 1.48 -15.71 -3.41
C ALA A 254 1.91 -14.85 -4.60
N LEU A 255 2.10 -13.55 -4.39
CA LEU A 255 2.61 -12.60 -5.39
C LEU A 255 4.04 -12.17 -5.00
N ASP A 256 5.02 -12.41 -5.88
CA ASP A 256 6.48 -12.34 -5.65
C ASP A 256 6.91 -12.83 -4.25
N THR A 257 6.37 -13.99 -3.86
CA THR A 257 6.58 -14.65 -2.56
C THR A 257 6.30 -16.16 -2.67
N THR A 258 6.45 -16.88 -1.56
CA THR A 258 5.83 -18.19 -1.33
C THR A 258 4.91 -18.15 -0.11
N VAL A 259 4.03 -19.15 0.07
CA VAL A 259 3.23 -19.32 1.29
C VAL A 259 4.05 -20.09 2.31
N SER A 260 4.55 -19.42 3.35
CA SER A 260 5.47 -20.03 4.31
C SER A 260 5.39 -19.43 5.71
N THR A 261 6.18 -19.95 6.66
CA THR A 261 6.36 -19.37 8.01
C THR A 261 7.77 -18.80 8.22
N SER A 262 8.51 -18.49 7.15
CA SER A 262 9.94 -18.19 7.17
C SER A 262 10.36 -17.15 6.13
N LEU A 263 11.05 -16.09 6.59
CA LEU A 263 11.65 -15.08 5.69
C LEU A 263 12.78 -15.65 4.82
N ALA A 264 13.36 -16.81 5.15
CA ALA A 264 14.35 -17.45 4.28
C ALA A 264 13.73 -17.88 2.94
N ASP A 265 12.41 -18.10 2.92
CA ASP A 265 11.68 -18.55 1.72
C ASP A 265 11.30 -17.34 0.83
N LEU A 266 11.42 -16.11 1.36
CA LEU A 266 11.50 -14.86 0.59
C LEU A 266 12.92 -14.60 0.02
N SER A 267 13.90 -15.46 0.30
CA SER A 267 15.26 -15.35 -0.23
C SER A 267 15.69 -16.50 -1.15
N GLY A 268 14.91 -17.59 -1.19
CA GLY A 268 15.17 -18.73 -2.08
C GLY A 268 16.55 -19.37 -1.89
N SER A 269 16.92 -19.58 -0.63
CA SER A 269 18.21 -20.04 -0.09
C SER A 269 19.33 -18.98 0.04
N ILE A 270 19.66 -18.75 1.31
CA ILE A 270 20.60 -17.79 1.92
C ILE A 270 21.96 -17.71 1.19
N PRO A 271 22.44 -16.49 0.86
CA PRO A 271 23.17 -15.65 1.82
C PRO A 271 22.31 -14.85 2.81
N ASP A 272 22.91 -14.33 3.88
CA ASP A 272 22.22 -13.67 5.02
C ASP A 272 21.56 -12.31 4.67
N ASP A 273 21.34 -12.04 3.39
CA ASP A 273 21.11 -10.73 2.79
C ASP A 273 19.62 -10.38 2.64
N THR A 274 18.79 -10.77 3.63
CA THR A 274 17.38 -10.36 3.71
C THR A 274 17.21 -8.85 3.94
N ASN A 275 18.31 -8.12 4.20
CA ASN A 275 18.43 -6.67 4.40
C ASN A 275 17.58 -6.05 5.53
N LEU A 276 16.73 -6.85 6.18
CA LEU A 276 16.11 -6.55 7.46
C LEU A 276 17.19 -6.65 8.56
N PRO A 277 17.40 -5.62 9.41
CA PRO A 277 18.49 -5.62 10.38
C PRO A 277 18.41 -6.81 11.34
N ASP A 278 19.38 -7.74 11.29
CA ASP A 278 19.46 -8.78 12.31
C ASP A 278 19.70 -8.12 13.67
N ILE A 279 18.72 -8.30 14.55
CA ILE A 279 18.73 -7.80 15.92
C ILE A 279 19.77 -8.50 16.79
N GLY A 280 20.29 -9.67 16.39
CA GLY A 280 21.37 -10.40 17.07
C GLY A 280 21.06 -10.79 18.53
N LEU A 281 19.79 -10.72 18.92
CA LEU A 281 19.33 -10.71 20.31
C LEU A 281 18.13 -11.67 20.47
N GLY A 282 18.17 -12.48 21.52
CA GLY A 282 17.07 -13.40 21.82
C GLY A 282 15.77 -12.68 22.19
N TYR A 283 14.64 -13.28 21.82
CA TYR A 283 13.26 -12.76 21.95
C TYR A 283 12.98 -11.93 23.22
N GLY A 284 13.41 -12.40 24.40
CA GLY A 284 13.16 -11.68 25.66
C GLY A 284 13.83 -10.31 25.75
N VAL A 285 15.00 -10.12 25.12
CA VAL A 285 15.68 -8.82 25.05
C VAL A 285 15.01 -7.91 24.03
N VAL A 286 14.59 -8.48 22.90
CA VAL A 286 13.89 -7.74 21.83
C VAL A 286 12.53 -7.23 22.31
N GLN A 287 11.71 -8.09 22.94
CA GLN A 287 10.45 -7.67 23.55
C GLN A 287 10.68 -6.61 24.63
N ALA A 288 11.69 -6.75 25.51
CA ALA A 288 12.00 -5.75 26.52
C ALA A 288 12.47 -4.40 25.90
N GLY A 289 13.21 -4.45 24.79
CA GLY A 289 13.62 -3.27 24.02
C GLY A 289 12.43 -2.55 23.38
N LEU A 290 11.46 -3.30 22.82
CA LEU A 290 10.23 -2.77 22.26
C LEU A 290 9.27 -2.26 23.35
N ASP A 291 9.07 -2.99 24.45
CA ASP A 291 8.23 -2.57 25.57
C ASP A 291 8.75 -1.27 26.19
N SER A 292 10.07 -1.16 26.42
CA SER A 292 10.71 0.06 26.94
C SER A 292 10.79 1.21 25.91
N GLY A 293 10.86 0.90 24.61
CA GLY A 293 11.06 1.88 23.54
C GLY A 293 12.53 2.25 23.31
N VAL A 294 13.46 1.43 23.83
CA VAL A 294 14.89 1.47 23.47
C VAL A 294 15.09 0.98 22.04
N LEU A 295 14.26 0.03 21.58
CA LEU A 295 14.10 -0.29 20.16
C LEU A 295 12.97 0.57 19.56
N PRO A 296 13.06 0.92 18.27
CA PRO A 296 11.94 1.53 17.55
C PRO A 296 10.79 0.52 17.47
N ARG A 297 9.54 1.01 17.58
CA ARG A 297 8.32 0.19 17.50
C ARG A 297 7.67 0.25 16.11
N SER A 298 8.06 1.22 15.30
CA SER A 298 7.83 1.27 13.85
C SER A 298 9.13 1.01 13.10
N LEU A 299 9.09 0.25 12.01
CA LEU A 299 10.22 0.03 11.12
C LEU A 299 10.51 1.34 10.36
N SER A 300 11.50 2.08 10.82
CA SER A 300 11.89 3.36 10.21
C SER A 300 13.39 3.58 10.23
N ALA A 301 13.96 3.95 9.09
CA ALA A 301 15.32 4.47 8.98
C ALA A 301 15.33 6.02 9.15
N PRO A 302 16.42 6.62 9.68
CA PRO A 302 16.51 8.07 9.88
C PRO A 302 16.45 8.92 8.59
N VAL A 303 16.54 8.28 7.42
CA VAL A 303 16.49 8.83 6.05
C VAL A 303 15.85 7.74 5.18
N LEU A 304 15.29 8.09 4.01
CA LEU A 304 14.65 7.21 3.01
C LEU A 304 13.34 6.53 3.44
N LEU A 305 13.32 5.82 4.56
CA LEU A 305 12.22 4.93 4.95
C LEU A 305 11.63 5.37 6.29
N ASN A 306 10.78 6.40 6.28
CA ASN A 306 10.05 6.85 7.46
C ASN A 306 8.76 7.58 7.06
N ALA A 307 7.88 7.85 8.03
CA ALA A 307 6.58 8.47 7.81
C ALA A 307 6.64 9.78 6.97
N GLU A 308 7.67 10.60 7.18
CA GLU A 308 7.86 11.84 6.42
C GLU A 308 8.20 11.58 4.95
N THR A 309 9.10 10.64 4.66
CA THR A 309 9.50 10.32 3.29
C THR A 309 8.45 9.53 2.52
N MET A 310 7.73 8.61 3.18
CA MET A 310 6.60 7.89 2.57
C MET A 310 5.47 8.84 2.19
N THR A 311 5.18 9.85 3.03
CA THR A 311 4.22 10.92 2.72
C THR A 311 4.60 11.69 1.43
N LEU A 312 5.88 11.77 1.06
CA LEU A 312 6.30 12.43 -0.19
C LEU A 312 5.90 11.64 -1.45
N LEU A 313 5.77 10.31 -1.39
CA LEU A 313 5.37 9.49 -2.53
C LEU A 313 3.91 9.78 -2.91
N ALA A 314 3.02 9.84 -1.91
CA ALA A 314 1.63 10.23 -2.11
C ALA A 314 1.51 11.69 -2.61
N ILE A 315 2.33 12.62 -2.10
CA ILE A 315 2.37 14.01 -2.60
C ILE A 315 2.87 14.05 -4.06
N ALA A 316 3.81 13.21 -4.47
CA ALA A 316 4.23 13.10 -5.88
C ALA A 316 3.08 12.57 -6.75
N GLY A 317 2.38 11.52 -6.30
CA GLY A 317 1.18 10.97 -6.96
C GLY A 317 0.09 12.03 -7.19
N VAL A 318 -0.22 12.85 -6.19
CA VAL A 318 -1.21 13.97 -6.30
C VAL A 318 -0.86 14.95 -7.44
N GLY A 319 0.43 15.14 -7.76
CA GLY A 319 0.86 15.95 -8.89
C GLY A 319 0.72 15.24 -10.23
N ALA A 320 1.15 13.97 -10.29
CA ALA A 320 1.06 13.16 -11.49
C ALA A 320 -0.39 12.97 -11.96
N VAL A 321 -1.31 12.65 -11.03
CA VAL A 321 -2.76 12.54 -11.30
C VAL A 321 -3.36 13.84 -11.86
N ARG A 322 -2.91 15.00 -11.36
CA ARG A 322 -3.58 16.28 -11.62
C ARG A 322 -3.01 17.07 -12.80
N ASP A 323 -1.71 16.99 -13.05
CA ASP A 323 -1.02 17.67 -14.15
C ASP A 323 0.30 16.94 -14.51
N GLY A 324 0.19 15.66 -14.89
CA GLY A 324 1.32 14.76 -15.10
C GLY A 324 2.42 15.29 -16.01
N GLY A 325 2.03 15.85 -17.16
CA GLY A 325 2.93 16.50 -18.12
C GLY A 325 3.32 17.96 -17.78
N GLY A 326 2.77 18.54 -16.71
CA GLY A 326 3.12 19.87 -16.22
C GLY A 326 4.50 19.91 -15.57
N GLU A 327 5.21 21.04 -15.71
CA GLU A 327 6.54 21.24 -15.09
C GLU A 327 6.43 21.34 -13.56
N ALA A 328 7.05 20.41 -12.85
CA ALA A 328 6.92 20.22 -11.41
C ALA A 328 7.76 21.22 -10.62
N ASP A 329 7.12 21.97 -9.71
CA ASP A 329 7.81 22.80 -8.73
C ASP A 329 8.01 22.11 -7.36
N LEU A 330 7.37 20.95 -7.13
CA LEU A 330 7.45 20.19 -5.87
C LEU A 330 8.89 20.04 -5.31
N PRO A 331 9.93 19.68 -6.11
CA PRO A 331 11.29 19.55 -5.60
C PRO A 331 11.90 20.86 -5.07
N SER A 332 11.37 22.02 -5.51
CA SER A 332 11.70 23.36 -4.98
C SER A 332 10.74 23.82 -3.88
N TYR A 333 9.52 23.28 -3.84
CA TYR A 333 8.47 23.63 -2.88
C TYR A 333 8.55 22.86 -1.56
N LEU A 334 9.22 21.71 -1.51
CA LEU A 334 9.48 20.95 -0.29
C LEU A 334 10.39 21.72 0.71
N PRO A 335 10.24 21.51 2.03
CA PRO A 335 11.07 22.19 3.02
C PRO A 335 12.51 21.67 3.00
N ALA A 336 13.48 22.58 3.11
CA ALA A 336 14.89 22.24 3.26
C ALA A 336 15.16 21.69 4.67
N ASN A 337 15.07 20.37 4.83
CA ASN A 337 15.42 19.66 6.06
C ASN A 337 16.33 18.44 5.75
N VAL A 338 17.00 17.91 6.78
CA VAL A 338 18.02 16.87 6.62
C VAL A 338 17.45 15.55 6.07
N ASN A 339 16.24 15.16 6.47
CA ASN A 339 15.60 13.91 6.03
C ASN A 339 15.26 13.97 4.53
N ILE A 340 14.58 15.03 4.10
CA ILE A 340 14.22 15.25 2.70
C ILE A 340 15.47 15.47 1.83
N GLU A 341 16.44 16.29 2.28
CA GLU A 341 17.66 16.51 1.51
C GLU A 341 18.50 15.25 1.36
N ALA A 342 18.69 14.45 2.41
CA ALA A 342 19.48 13.23 2.32
C ALA A 342 18.76 12.13 1.52
N THR A 343 17.42 12.06 1.61
CA THR A 343 16.57 11.19 0.79
C THR A 343 16.70 11.55 -0.69
N ASN A 344 16.48 12.83 -1.05
CA ASN A 344 16.61 13.31 -2.43
C ASN A 344 18.04 13.15 -2.97
N ARG A 345 19.08 13.29 -2.14
CA ARG A 345 20.46 13.00 -2.57
C ARG A 345 20.66 11.51 -2.84
N PHE A 346 20.19 10.61 -1.99
CA PHE A 346 20.35 9.18 -2.21
C PHE A 346 19.56 8.69 -3.43
N LEU A 347 18.31 9.15 -3.58
CA LEU A 347 17.45 8.78 -4.69
C LEU A 347 17.83 9.46 -6.02
N PHE A 348 18.40 10.68 -6.01
CA PHE A 348 18.64 11.47 -7.22
C PHE A 348 20.09 11.96 -7.39
N SER A 349 21.09 11.17 -6.99
CA SER A 349 22.50 11.42 -7.35
C SER A 349 22.97 10.51 -8.48
N LYS A 350 23.63 11.08 -9.50
CA LYS A 350 24.22 10.31 -10.60
C LYS A 350 25.50 9.55 -10.22
N ASP A 351 26.21 10.01 -9.20
CA ASP A 351 27.45 9.42 -8.71
C ASP A 351 27.72 9.80 -7.25
N ALA A 352 28.70 9.15 -6.63
CA ALA A 352 29.07 9.39 -5.23
C ALA A 352 29.60 10.82 -4.96
N GLY A 353 30.12 11.52 -5.97
CA GLY A 353 30.54 12.92 -5.86
C GLY A 353 29.34 13.86 -5.75
N VAL A 354 28.31 13.65 -6.58
CA VAL A 354 27.03 14.37 -6.49
C VAL A 354 26.32 14.07 -5.17
N PHE A 355 26.34 12.82 -4.69
CA PHE A 355 25.79 12.45 -3.38
C PHE A 355 26.49 13.20 -2.21
N LEU A 356 27.82 13.22 -2.20
CA LEU A 356 28.62 13.88 -1.16
C LEU A 356 28.51 15.41 -1.19
N THR A 357 28.41 16.02 -2.37
CA THR A 357 28.27 17.49 -2.51
C THR A 357 26.83 17.96 -2.34
N GLY A 358 25.85 17.15 -2.74
CA GLY A 358 24.45 17.56 -2.91
C GLY A 358 24.23 18.50 -4.09
N THR A 359 25.07 18.45 -5.13
CA THR A 359 24.94 19.33 -6.30
C THR A 359 25.42 18.64 -7.59
N PRO A 360 24.63 18.65 -8.69
CA PRO A 360 23.26 19.16 -8.77
C PRO A 360 22.28 18.34 -7.91
N ALA A 361 21.26 19.00 -7.39
CA ALA A 361 20.14 18.37 -6.71
C ALA A 361 18.94 18.23 -7.66
N VAL A 362 17.96 17.39 -7.32
CA VAL A 362 16.73 17.18 -8.11
C VAL A 362 16.05 18.48 -8.57
N LYS A 363 15.99 19.49 -7.70
CA LYS A 363 15.41 20.82 -7.97
C LYS A 363 16.19 21.68 -8.99
N ASP A 364 17.42 21.30 -9.32
CA ASP A 364 18.22 21.98 -10.35
C ASP A 364 17.82 21.51 -11.75
N PHE A 365 17.12 20.39 -11.87
CA PHE A 365 16.55 19.87 -13.12
C PHE A 365 15.11 20.34 -13.30
N ARG A 366 14.69 20.49 -14.55
CA ARG A 366 13.30 20.77 -14.92
C ARG A 366 12.66 19.43 -15.27
N LEU A 367 11.73 18.98 -14.45
CA LEU A 367 11.05 17.68 -14.57
C LEU A 367 9.55 17.91 -14.74
N THR A 368 8.82 17.01 -15.40
CA THR A 368 7.35 16.96 -15.28
C THR A 368 6.92 16.29 -13.96
N ASN A 369 5.65 16.40 -13.56
CA ASN A 369 5.15 15.72 -12.37
C ASN A 369 5.27 14.18 -12.48
N GLU A 370 4.98 13.62 -13.65
CA GLU A 370 5.26 12.22 -13.96
C GLU A 370 6.76 11.90 -13.85
N ALA A 371 7.66 12.76 -14.36
CA ALA A 371 9.09 12.54 -14.26
C ALA A 371 9.64 12.69 -12.83
N VAL A 372 8.93 13.39 -11.92
CA VAL A 372 9.21 13.38 -10.48
C VAL A 372 8.73 12.07 -9.84
N LEU A 373 7.55 11.56 -10.21
CA LEU A 373 7.03 10.30 -9.68
C LEU A 373 7.87 9.09 -10.15
N GLY A 374 8.12 8.99 -11.46
CA GLY A 374 9.00 7.97 -12.04
C GLY A 374 10.37 7.98 -11.38
N ALA A 375 11.00 9.16 -11.20
CA ALA A 375 12.27 9.29 -10.49
C ALA A 375 12.32 8.73 -9.04
N LEU A 376 11.18 8.44 -8.43
CA LEU A 376 11.06 7.91 -7.07
C LEU A 376 10.77 6.40 -7.00
N LEU A 377 10.23 5.77 -8.05
CA LEU A 377 9.73 4.39 -8.05
C LEU A 377 10.10 3.56 -9.30
N ASP A 378 10.46 4.20 -10.41
CA ASP A 378 10.85 3.56 -11.67
C ASP A 378 12.06 2.64 -11.52
N ASP A 379 12.06 1.47 -12.18
CA ASP A 379 13.13 0.49 -12.02
C ASP A 379 14.49 0.93 -12.59
N ASN A 380 14.52 1.77 -13.62
CA ASN A 380 15.73 2.40 -14.11
C ASN A 380 16.13 3.63 -13.26
N SER A 381 15.27 4.17 -12.40
CA SER A 381 15.60 5.30 -11.53
C SER A 381 15.85 4.91 -10.08
N VAL A 382 14.87 4.36 -9.37
CA VAL A 382 14.96 4.13 -7.93
C VAL A 382 16.00 3.04 -7.63
N PRO A 383 17.01 3.30 -6.77
CA PRO A 383 18.08 2.33 -6.53
C PRO A 383 17.71 1.25 -5.52
N LEU A 384 16.43 0.99 -5.24
CA LEU A 384 15.98 0.09 -4.18
C LEU A 384 14.91 -0.87 -4.71
N ALA A 385 15.24 -2.16 -4.86
CA ALA A 385 14.44 -3.19 -5.52
C ALA A 385 13.02 -3.36 -4.96
N PHE A 386 12.84 -3.19 -3.66
CA PHE A 386 11.51 -3.28 -3.02
C PHE A 386 10.62 -2.05 -3.29
N LEU A 387 11.15 -1.01 -3.94
CA LEU A 387 10.41 0.15 -4.43
C LEU A 387 10.27 0.15 -5.97
N GLN A 388 10.82 -0.85 -6.67
CA GLN A 388 10.88 -0.87 -8.13
C GLN A 388 9.56 -1.35 -8.76
N SER A 389 9.01 -0.50 -9.63
CA SER A 389 7.97 -0.81 -10.61
C SER A 389 8.43 -0.25 -11.95
N SER A 390 8.22 -0.99 -13.04
CA SER A 390 8.62 -0.58 -14.38
C SER A 390 7.53 0.27 -15.03
N VAL A 391 7.67 1.60 -14.90
CA VAL A 391 6.62 2.60 -15.20
C VAL A 391 6.89 3.42 -16.47
N GLY A 392 7.93 3.09 -17.23
CA GLY A 392 8.32 3.81 -18.44
C GLY A 392 9.79 4.24 -18.45
N PHE A 393 10.08 5.48 -18.90
CA PHE A 393 11.44 6.01 -18.87
C PHE A 393 11.50 7.55 -18.93
N PHE A 394 12.65 8.15 -18.61
CA PHE A 394 12.92 9.58 -18.83
C PHE A 394 13.04 9.93 -20.33
N ASP A 395 12.41 11.01 -20.77
CA ASP A 395 12.52 11.54 -22.15
C ASP A 395 12.73 13.08 -22.11
N GLY A 396 12.75 13.75 -23.27
CA GLY A 396 12.84 15.21 -23.42
C GLY A 396 14.28 15.77 -23.39
N GLY A 397 15.28 14.95 -23.05
CA GLY A 397 16.67 15.41 -22.97
C GLY A 397 17.72 14.31 -22.93
N PRO A 398 19.01 14.66 -22.79
CA PRO A 398 20.09 13.68 -22.66
C PRO A 398 20.06 12.99 -21.29
N ILE A 399 20.17 11.66 -21.31
CA ILE A 399 20.20 10.76 -20.15
C ILE A 399 21.59 10.13 -20.06
N VAL A 400 22.05 9.85 -18.84
CA VAL A 400 23.36 9.24 -18.55
C VAL A 400 23.25 8.16 -17.47
N ASP A 401 24.26 7.29 -17.39
CA ASP A 401 24.41 6.31 -16.31
C ASP A 401 24.36 6.94 -14.92
N LYS A 402 23.61 6.27 -14.05
CA LYS A 402 23.60 6.48 -12.61
C LYS A 402 24.48 5.41 -11.96
N THR A 403 25.50 5.85 -11.24
CA THR A 403 26.57 5.03 -10.67
C THR A 403 26.60 5.04 -9.14
N PHE A 404 25.56 5.62 -8.54
CA PHE A 404 25.33 5.62 -7.09
C PHE A 404 23.92 5.08 -6.82
N PRO A 405 23.74 4.23 -5.78
CA PRO A 405 24.74 3.71 -4.84
C PRO A 405 25.62 2.60 -5.42
N VAL A 406 25.21 1.97 -6.53
CA VAL A 406 25.92 0.90 -7.25
C VAL A 406 26.08 1.30 -8.71
N ALA A 407 27.11 0.79 -9.39
CA ALA A 407 27.37 1.05 -10.80
C ALA A 407 26.72 0.00 -11.73
N ASN A 408 26.29 0.45 -12.90
CA ASN A 408 25.83 -0.40 -13.99
C ASN A 408 26.91 -1.40 -14.42
N GLY A 409 26.50 -2.64 -14.74
CA GLY A 409 27.39 -3.69 -15.24
C GLY A 409 28.44 -4.22 -14.26
N GLY A 410 28.36 -3.92 -12.96
CA GLY A 410 29.31 -4.39 -11.96
C GLY A 410 29.02 -5.80 -11.45
N ASP A 411 30.08 -6.60 -11.21
CA ASP A 411 30.02 -7.99 -10.68
C ASP A 411 29.31 -8.13 -9.31
N GLN A 412 29.02 -7.02 -8.63
CA GLN A 412 28.26 -6.98 -7.38
C GLN A 412 27.14 -5.94 -7.46
N GLN A 413 25.97 -6.38 -7.91
CA GLN A 413 24.68 -5.79 -7.57
C GLN A 413 24.03 -6.65 -6.47
N PRO A 414 24.10 -6.24 -5.18
CA PRO A 414 23.33 -6.89 -4.12
C PRO A 414 21.83 -6.83 -4.43
N GLY A 415 21.07 -7.86 -4.04
CA GLY A 415 19.66 -7.99 -4.40
C GLY A 415 18.79 -6.79 -4.01
N LEU A 416 19.19 -6.04 -2.98
CA LEU A 416 18.54 -4.80 -2.55
C LEU A 416 18.47 -3.70 -3.61
N PHE A 417 19.40 -3.66 -4.59
CA PHE A 417 19.49 -2.54 -5.55
C PHE A 417 18.82 -2.82 -6.91
N GLY A 418 18.41 -4.06 -7.15
CA GLY A 418 17.79 -4.51 -8.40
C GLY A 418 18.80 -4.74 -9.53
N THR A 419 18.31 -5.30 -10.64
CA THR A 419 19.12 -5.75 -11.79
C THR A 419 19.13 -4.74 -12.95
N ALA A 420 18.06 -3.95 -13.11
CA ALA A 420 17.92 -2.98 -14.19
C ALA A 420 18.99 -1.88 -14.13
N TYR A 421 19.48 -1.46 -15.30
CA TYR A 421 20.53 -0.45 -15.41
C TYR A 421 19.97 0.91 -14.98
N LYS A 422 20.70 1.62 -14.12
CA LYS A 422 20.21 2.86 -13.51
C LYS A 422 20.60 4.08 -14.35
N ALA A 423 19.65 5.00 -14.51
CA ALA A 423 19.71 6.15 -15.40
C ALA A 423 19.31 7.45 -14.68
N ILE A 424 19.73 8.61 -15.22
CA ILE A 424 19.37 9.93 -14.71
C ILE A 424 19.55 11.03 -15.77
N PRO A 425 18.76 12.13 -15.74
CA PRO A 425 19.03 13.36 -16.49
C PRO A 425 20.47 13.90 -16.39
N ASP A 426 21.07 14.23 -17.54
CA ASP A 426 22.44 14.79 -17.67
C ASP A 426 22.52 16.28 -17.27
N ARG A 427 21.51 17.08 -17.63
CA ARG A 427 21.66 18.55 -17.71
C ARG A 427 20.83 19.31 -16.67
N PRO A 428 21.42 19.67 -15.50
CA PRO A 428 20.79 20.65 -14.61
C PRO A 428 20.60 21.98 -15.37
N HIS A 429 19.47 22.62 -15.12
CA HIS A 429 18.99 23.84 -15.79
C HIS A 429 18.85 23.70 -17.33
N GLY A 430 18.72 22.47 -17.84
CA GLY A 430 18.64 22.14 -19.26
C GLY A 430 17.22 22.11 -19.84
N PRO A 431 16.87 21.10 -20.66
CA PRO A 431 15.51 20.94 -21.17
C PRO A 431 14.53 20.61 -20.05
N LEU A 432 13.23 20.65 -20.35
CA LEU A 432 12.22 19.98 -19.53
C LEU A 432 12.34 18.48 -19.84
N TYR A 433 12.70 17.69 -18.85
CA TYR A 433 12.66 16.23 -18.92
C TYR A 433 11.24 15.76 -18.63
N THR A 434 10.72 14.94 -19.53
CA THR A 434 9.37 14.36 -19.46
C THR A 434 9.45 12.90 -19.05
N TRP A 435 8.30 12.29 -18.77
CA TRP A 435 8.19 10.85 -18.70
C TRP A 435 7.65 10.29 -20.02
N ARG A 436 8.06 9.07 -20.35
CA ARG A 436 7.52 8.24 -21.43
C ARG A 436 6.88 7.04 -20.74
N ASN A 437 5.55 7.02 -20.68
CA ASN A 437 4.77 5.94 -20.04
C ASN A 437 5.07 4.55 -20.66
N TYR A 438 4.74 3.48 -19.93
CA TYR A 438 5.08 2.11 -20.33
C TYR A 438 4.65 1.76 -21.76
N ASP A 439 3.43 2.15 -22.17
CA ASP A 439 2.82 1.91 -23.48
C ASP A 439 3.51 2.64 -24.65
N ARG A 440 4.45 3.53 -24.35
CA ARG A 440 5.21 4.33 -25.31
C ARG A 440 6.69 3.92 -25.40
N VAL A 441 7.14 2.89 -24.68
CA VAL A 441 8.51 2.39 -24.74
C VAL A 441 8.64 1.32 -25.83
N GLY A 442 9.68 1.41 -26.66
CA GLY A 442 9.85 0.62 -27.89
C GLY A 442 9.06 1.11 -29.12
N ASP A 443 8.33 2.21 -28.97
CA ASP A 443 7.50 2.84 -30.02
C ASP A 443 8.40 3.49 -31.13
N PRO A 444 7.92 3.75 -32.37
CA PRO A 444 8.76 4.28 -33.45
C PRO A 444 9.37 5.68 -33.23
N ASP A 445 8.99 6.38 -32.16
CA ASP A 445 9.56 7.66 -31.73
C ASP A 445 10.41 7.56 -30.44
N ASP A 446 10.66 6.35 -29.92
CA ASP A 446 11.54 6.09 -28.77
C ASP A 446 13.01 6.38 -29.14
N PRO A 447 13.73 7.24 -28.38
CA PRO A 447 15.16 7.48 -28.58
C PRO A 447 16.06 6.24 -28.41
N GLY A 448 15.59 5.18 -27.74
CA GLY A 448 16.32 3.93 -27.52
C GLY A 448 17.56 4.12 -26.64
N TYR A 449 17.40 4.85 -25.53
CA TYR A 449 18.47 5.27 -24.62
C TYR A 449 19.33 4.10 -24.10
N ARG A 450 20.64 4.35 -23.97
CA ARG A 450 21.66 3.35 -23.63
C ARG A 450 22.68 3.89 -22.64
N SER A 451 23.18 2.99 -21.79
CA SER A 451 24.35 3.20 -20.93
C SER A 451 25.65 3.32 -21.73
N ALA A 452 26.71 3.77 -21.06
CA ALA A 452 28.04 4.02 -21.66
C ALA A 452 28.72 2.78 -22.27
N ASP A 453 28.28 1.56 -21.93
CA ASP A 453 28.71 0.29 -22.54
C ASP A 453 27.91 -0.09 -23.81
N GLY A 454 26.79 0.58 -24.07
CA GLY A 454 25.88 0.34 -25.20
C GLY A 454 24.65 -0.51 -24.87
N THR A 455 24.51 -0.99 -23.63
CA THR A 455 23.33 -1.74 -23.16
C THR A 455 22.08 -0.81 -23.14
N PRO A 456 20.89 -1.24 -23.61
CA PRO A 456 19.66 -0.46 -23.43
C PRO A 456 19.35 -0.32 -21.93
N PHE A 457 18.82 0.82 -21.49
CA PHE A 457 18.33 0.92 -20.11
C PHE A 457 17.08 0.05 -19.92
N THR A 458 16.14 0.10 -20.88
CA THR A 458 14.92 -0.73 -20.90
C THR A 458 14.44 -1.00 -22.35
N GLY A 459 13.26 -1.61 -22.48
CA GLY A 459 12.47 -1.79 -23.70
C GLY A 459 11.06 -2.30 -23.38
N ALA A 460 10.18 -2.33 -24.38
CA ALA A 460 8.74 -2.61 -24.24
C ALA A 460 8.33 -3.87 -23.44
N GLY A 461 9.21 -4.87 -23.30
CA GLY A 461 8.99 -6.09 -22.53
C GLY A 461 9.49 -6.04 -21.08
N LYS A 462 9.82 -4.86 -20.57
CA LYS A 462 10.17 -4.57 -19.16
C LYS A 462 9.20 -3.57 -18.54
N GLU A 463 8.78 -2.56 -19.32
CA GLU A 463 7.79 -1.57 -18.88
C GLU A 463 6.37 -2.14 -18.95
N VAL A 464 5.69 -2.16 -17.79
CA VAL A 464 4.44 -2.94 -17.59
C VAL A 464 3.38 -2.22 -16.73
N THR A 465 3.75 -1.16 -16.00
CA THR A 465 2.88 -0.39 -15.11
C THR A 465 2.58 0.99 -15.70
N ASP A 466 1.31 1.39 -15.71
CA ASP A 466 0.93 2.74 -16.12
C ASP A 466 1.21 3.76 -15.00
N ILE A 467 1.93 4.85 -15.31
CA ILE A 467 2.34 5.82 -14.29
C ILE A 467 1.16 6.62 -13.70
N GLN A 468 0.06 6.79 -14.44
CA GLN A 468 -1.16 7.43 -13.94
C GLN A 468 -1.96 6.48 -13.03
N GLU A 469 -1.96 5.17 -13.31
CA GLU A 469 -2.54 4.17 -12.41
C GLU A 469 -1.72 4.02 -11.11
N LEU A 470 -0.39 4.03 -11.19
CA LEU A 470 0.46 4.11 -9.99
C LEU A 470 0.23 5.42 -9.23
N ALA A 471 0.15 6.56 -9.92
CA ALA A 471 -0.13 7.86 -9.30
C ALA A 471 -1.48 7.86 -8.57
N ARG A 472 -2.52 7.26 -9.17
CA ARG A 472 -3.85 7.08 -8.57
C ARG A 472 -3.77 6.19 -7.32
N SER A 473 -3.12 5.03 -7.43
CA SER A 473 -2.92 4.08 -6.32
C SER A 473 -2.17 4.70 -5.13
N LEU A 474 -1.26 5.66 -5.39
CA LEU A 474 -0.55 6.44 -4.37
C LEU A 474 -1.34 7.61 -3.75
N ALA A 475 -2.34 8.16 -4.44
CA ALA A 475 -2.88 9.49 -4.14
C ALA A 475 -4.40 9.59 -3.97
N GLU A 476 -5.17 8.64 -4.50
CA GLU A 476 -6.65 8.68 -4.48
C GLU A 476 -7.29 7.57 -3.65
N GLN A 477 -6.54 6.53 -3.28
CA GLN A 477 -7.05 5.48 -2.40
C GLN A 477 -7.10 5.97 -0.94
N PRO A 478 -8.21 5.70 -0.20
CA PRO A 478 -8.40 6.17 1.17
C PRO A 478 -7.68 5.30 2.23
N LEU A 479 -6.84 4.37 1.76
CA LEU A 479 -5.91 3.55 2.54
C LEU A 479 -4.58 3.56 1.77
N ASP A 480 -3.48 3.52 2.50
CA ASP A 480 -2.14 3.84 2.01
C ASP A 480 -1.56 2.84 0.99
N PHE A 481 -0.73 3.34 0.09
CA PHE A 481 0.20 2.52 -0.70
C PHE A 481 1.41 2.09 0.15
N THR A 482 1.91 2.97 1.01
CA THR A 482 3.12 2.74 1.83
C THR A 482 2.88 3.01 3.31
N GLU A 483 3.12 2.02 4.18
CA GLU A 483 2.91 2.18 5.62
C GLU A 483 3.94 3.13 6.24
N GLN A 484 3.47 4.26 6.76
CA GLN A 484 4.26 5.18 7.57
C GLN A 484 4.66 4.56 8.92
N TYR A 485 3.85 3.62 9.43
CA TYR A 485 3.95 3.07 10.79
C TYR A 485 4.03 1.53 10.84
N PHE A 486 4.72 0.89 9.89
CA PHE A 486 4.90 -0.56 9.87
C PHE A 486 5.43 -1.12 11.22
N PRO A 487 4.78 -2.10 11.88
CA PRO A 487 5.21 -2.56 13.20
C PRO A 487 6.56 -3.31 13.20
N THR A 488 7.57 -2.80 13.91
CA THR A 488 8.87 -3.48 14.07
C THR A 488 8.72 -4.88 14.68
N LYS A 489 7.73 -5.04 15.57
CA LYS A 489 7.44 -6.30 16.25
C LYS A 489 7.14 -7.43 15.24
N LEU A 490 6.47 -7.14 14.13
CA LEU A 490 6.16 -8.08 13.06
C LEU A 490 7.45 -8.61 12.39
N VAL A 491 8.38 -7.73 11.98
CA VAL A 491 9.70 -8.15 11.46
C VAL A 491 10.43 -9.02 12.48
N THR A 492 10.51 -8.57 13.73
CA THR A 492 11.34 -9.25 14.75
C THR A 492 10.79 -10.62 15.15
N ASP A 493 9.47 -10.85 15.09
CA ASP A 493 8.91 -12.19 15.28
C ASP A 493 9.36 -13.14 14.17
N LEU A 494 9.40 -12.66 12.92
CA LEU A 494 9.72 -13.48 11.76
C LEU A 494 11.22 -13.78 11.66
N GLN A 495 12.09 -12.82 12.01
CA GLN A 495 13.52 -13.08 12.26
C GLN A 495 13.73 -14.09 13.41
N LEU A 496 12.86 -14.05 14.42
CA LEU A 496 12.87 -14.97 15.57
C LEU A 496 11.90 -16.16 15.40
N ALA A 497 11.53 -16.54 14.16
CA ALA A 497 10.62 -17.64 13.87
C ALA A 497 11.06 -18.98 14.49
N THR A 498 12.37 -19.15 14.74
CA THR A 498 12.92 -20.35 15.39
C THR A 498 12.69 -20.40 16.91
N SER A 499 12.29 -19.29 17.54
CA SER A 499 12.11 -19.15 18.99
C SER A 499 10.82 -19.82 19.50
N PRO A 500 10.79 -20.32 20.77
CA PRO A 500 9.59 -20.94 21.34
C PRO A 500 8.35 -20.03 21.36
N GLN A 501 8.55 -18.72 21.44
CA GLN A 501 7.47 -17.73 21.51
C GLN A 501 6.77 -17.51 20.16
N VAL A 502 7.45 -17.76 19.04
CA VAL A 502 6.89 -17.65 17.68
C VAL A 502 6.50 -19.04 17.14
N LYS A 503 7.31 -20.08 17.39
CA LYS A 503 6.97 -21.47 17.03
C LYS A 503 5.61 -21.95 17.56
N ARG A 504 5.18 -21.47 18.73
CA ARG A 504 3.87 -21.82 19.32
C ARG A 504 2.66 -21.41 18.46
N LEU A 505 2.86 -20.52 17.49
CA LEU A 505 1.82 -19.99 16.60
C LEU A 505 1.57 -20.92 15.41
N ILE A 506 2.54 -21.79 15.10
CA ILE A 506 2.43 -22.84 14.09
C ILE A 506 1.82 -24.06 14.79
N VAL A 507 0.50 -24.09 14.87
CA VAL A 507 -0.26 -25.13 15.57
C VAL A 507 -0.66 -26.26 14.62
N HIS A 508 -1.02 -25.89 13.39
CA HIS A 508 -1.42 -26.78 12.29
C HIS A 508 -0.40 -26.69 11.13
N PRO A 509 0.83 -27.20 11.28
CA PRO A 509 1.87 -27.11 10.23
C PRO A 509 1.45 -27.73 8.88
N GLU A 510 0.53 -28.69 8.89
CA GLU A 510 -0.11 -29.26 7.69
C GLU A 510 -0.87 -28.23 6.85
N GLY A 511 -1.31 -27.12 7.44
CA GLY A 511 -2.08 -26.06 6.79
C GLY A 511 -1.38 -25.39 5.61
N LEU A 512 -0.04 -25.38 5.59
CA LEU A 512 0.76 -24.92 4.43
C LEU A 512 0.55 -25.77 3.16
N THR A 513 -0.08 -26.93 3.29
CA THR A 513 -0.26 -27.93 2.23
C THR A 513 -1.67 -28.53 2.20
N ALA A 514 -2.62 -27.94 2.95
CA ALA A 514 -3.99 -28.43 3.04
C ALA A 514 -4.79 -28.13 1.75
N ASP A 515 -4.51 -27.00 1.11
CA ASP A 515 -5.30 -26.44 0.02
C ASP A 515 -4.42 -26.03 -1.18
N PRO A 516 -4.99 -25.91 -2.40
CA PRO A 516 -4.27 -25.44 -3.59
C PRO A 516 -3.57 -24.10 -3.38
N THR A 517 -2.41 -23.88 -3.99
CA THR A 517 -1.64 -22.63 -3.87
C THR A 517 -1.17 -22.12 -5.23
N LEU A 518 -1.65 -20.95 -5.65
CA LEU A 518 -1.08 -20.22 -6.79
C LEU A 518 0.18 -19.47 -6.35
N THR A 519 1.31 -19.71 -7.02
CA THR A 519 2.52 -18.90 -6.88
C THR A 519 2.73 -18.08 -8.16
N VAL A 520 2.86 -16.76 -8.04
CA VAL A 520 3.18 -15.83 -9.13
C VAL A 520 4.45 -15.06 -8.76
N LEU A 521 5.43 -14.97 -9.66
CA LEU A 521 6.74 -14.38 -9.39
C LEU A 521 7.09 -13.28 -10.39
N ALA A 522 7.77 -12.25 -9.91
CA ALA A 522 8.34 -11.21 -10.75
C ALA A 522 9.55 -11.77 -11.51
N GLY A 523 9.56 -11.68 -12.84
CA GLY A 523 10.58 -12.27 -13.70
C GLY A 523 11.99 -11.69 -13.49
N ASP A 524 12.09 -10.45 -13.02
CA ASP A 524 13.35 -9.75 -12.74
C ASP A 524 13.45 -9.23 -11.28
N GLY A 525 12.37 -9.37 -10.49
CA GLY A 525 12.25 -8.92 -9.11
C GLY A 525 13.00 -9.74 -8.06
N LEU A 526 12.61 -9.59 -6.78
CA LEU A 526 13.42 -10.05 -5.64
C LEU A 526 13.58 -11.58 -5.55
N LEU A 527 12.64 -12.34 -6.11
CA LEU A 527 12.67 -13.80 -6.14
C LEU A 527 13.02 -14.42 -7.51
N ALA A 528 13.38 -13.60 -8.51
CA ALA A 528 13.72 -14.03 -9.86
C ALA A 528 14.71 -15.22 -9.89
N GLY A 529 14.24 -16.38 -10.33
CA GLY A 529 15.03 -17.61 -10.43
C GLY A 529 15.44 -18.28 -9.10
N ARG A 530 14.89 -17.84 -7.95
CA ARG A 530 15.25 -18.33 -6.60
C ARG A 530 14.24 -19.31 -6.00
N VAL A 531 13.02 -19.35 -6.54
CA VAL A 531 11.92 -20.20 -6.03
C VAL A 531 12.02 -21.62 -6.63
N PRO A 532 11.77 -22.69 -5.84
CA PRO A 532 11.86 -24.06 -6.34
C PRO A 532 10.84 -24.36 -7.44
N ALA A 533 11.28 -25.05 -8.50
CA ALA A 533 10.46 -25.34 -9.68
C ALA A 533 9.31 -26.32 -9.39
N GLU A 534 9.40 -27.09 -8.31
CA GLU A 534 8.34 -27.96 -7.79
C GLU A 534 7.10 -27.22 -7.26
N LEU A 535 7.13 -25.88 -7.16
CA LEU A 535 5.96 -25.04 -6.88
C LEU A 535 5.20 -24.58 -8.14
N ASP A 536 5.63 -25.01 -9.33
CA ASP A 536 5.07 -24.68 -10.66
C ASP A 536 4.66 -23.19 -10.83
N PRO A 537 5.56 -22.23 -10.52
CA PRO A 537 5.19 -20.83 -10.41
C PRO A 537 4.90 -20.18 -11.77
N VAL A 538 3.87 -19.34 -11.82
CA VAL A 538 3.63 -18.43 -12.93
C VAL A 538 4.67 -17.31 -12.89
N VAL A 539 5.63 -17.33 -13.82
CA VAL A 539 6.63 -16.26 -13.94
C VAL A 539 6.08 -15.15 -14.83
N ALA A 540 6.04 -13.93 -14.30
CA ALA A 540 5.71 -12.72 -15.05
C ALA A 540 7.00 -12.15 -15.67
N ASP A 541 7.35 -12.60 -16.88
CA ASP A 541 8.54 -12.15 -17.61
C ASP A 541 8.58 -10.61 -17.71
N GLY A 542 9.68 -9.99 -17.27
CA GLY A 542 9.88 -8.54 -17.33
C GLY A 542 9.52 -7.77 -16.05
N TYR A 543 8.77 -8.38 -15.12
CA TYR A 543 8.19 -7.70 -13.96
C TYR A 543 9.23 -7.50 -12.85
N GLN A 544 9.19 -6.33 -12.20
CA GLN A 544 9.86 -6.05 -10.93
C GLN A 544 8.96 -6.38 -9.73
N HIS A 545 9.47 -6.16 -8.51
CA HIS A 545 8.80 -6.55 -7.27
C HIS A 545 7.37 -6.01 -7.17
N LEU A 546 7.15 -4.71 -7.41
CA LEU A 546 5.83 -4.10 -7.26
C LEU A 546 4.90 -4.33 -8.47
N ASP A 547 5.42 -4.70 -9.64
CA ASP A 547 4.60 -4.85 -10.85
C ASP A 547 3.57 -5.98 -10.76
N VAL A 548 3.79 -6.96 -9.87
CA VAL A 548 2.77 -7.99 -9.58
C VAL A 548 1.52 -7.43 -8.87
N LEU A 549 1.56 -6.17 -8.45
CA LEU A 549 0.43 -5.41 -7.93
C LEU A 549 -0.02 -4.28 -8.87
N THR A 550 0.94 -3.56 -9.48
CA THR A 550 0.68 -2.27 -10.13
C THR A 550 0.42 -2.35 -11.64
N ALA A 551 0.77 -3.47 -12.31
CA ALA A 551 0.77 -3.57 -13.76
C ALA A 551 -0.56 -3.21 -14.45
N ALA A 552 -0.43 -2.60 -15.64
CA ALA A 552 -1.55 -2.17 -16.45
C ALA A 552 -2.28 -3.36 -17.11
N PRO A 553 -3.63 -3.32 -17.23
CA PRO A 553 -4.44 -4.47 -17.67
C PRO A 553 -4.10 -4.99 -19.08
N GLU A 554 -3.63 -4.12 -19.97
CA GLU A 554 -3.11 -4.48 -21.30
C GLU A 554 -1.62 -4.11 -21.39
N GLN A 555 -0.82 -5.06 -21.86
CA GLN A 555 0.63 -4.98 -21.92
C GLN A 555 1.10 -4.54 -23.32
N ASN A 556 2.35 -4.08 -23.44
CA ASN A 556 2.97 -3.60 -24.69
C ASN A 556 2.91 -4.57 -25.91
N ASN A 557 2.58 -5.84 -25.68
CA ASN A 557 2.41 -6.87 -26.71
C ASN A 557 0.93 -7.11 -27.12
N GLY A 558 -0.02 -6.34 -26.59
CA GLY A 558 -1.46 -6.50 -26.81
C GLY A 558 -2.07 -7.72 -26.09
N LEU A 559 -1.37 -8.26 -25.07
CA LEU A 559 -1.88 -9.33 -24.21
C LEU A 559 -2.33 -8.76 -22.86
N PRO A 560 -3.31 -9.41 -22.18
CA PRO A 560 -3.62 -9.08 -20.80
C PRO A 560 -2.43 -9.38 -19.87
N GLU A 561 -2.29 -8.60 -18.80
CA GLU A 561 -1.27 -8.87 -17.78
C GLU A 561 -1.43 -10.26 -17.11
N PRO A 562 -0.33 -10.94 -16.74
CA PRO A 562 -0.34 -12.36 -16.41
C PRO A 562 -0.82 -12.64 -14.98
N VAL A 563 -0.80 -11.65 -14.08
CA VAL A 563 -1.03 -11.84 -12.64
C VAL A 563 -2.52 -11.87 -12.34
N SER A 564 -3.29 -10.89 -12.79
CA SER A 564 -4.75 -10.98 -12.72
C SER A 564 -5.31 -12.09 -13.63
N ALA A 565 -4.61 -12.46 -14.70
CA ALA A 565 -4.96 -13.63 -15.50
C ALA A 565 -4.80 -14.93 -14.71
N ALA A 566 -3.71 -15.11 -13.97
CA ALA A 566 -3.50 -16.26 -13.11
C ALA A 566 -4.52 -16.29 -11.94
N LEU A 567 -4.71 -15.16 -11.25
CA LEU A 567 -5.71 -15.02 -10.18
C LEU A 567 -7.14 -15.27 -10.68
N THR A 568 -7.47 -14.88 -11.93
CA THR A 568 -8.76 -15.17 -12.57
C THR A 568 -8.98 -16.67 -12.78
N GLU A 569 -7.98 -17.41 -13.26
CA GLU A 569 -8.11 -18.87 -13.42
C GLU A 569 -8.16 -19.59 -12.07
N PHE A 570 -7.35 -19.15 -11.11
CA PHE A 570 -7.31 -19.73 -9.76
C PHE A 570 -8.62 -19.48 -8.98
N ALA A 571 -9.23 -18.30 -9.12
CA ALA A 571 -10.57 -18.04 -8.58
C ALA A 571 -11.62 -19.01 -9.17
N ARG A 572 -11.55 -19.25 -10.48
CA ARG A 572 -12.47 -20.12 -11.22
C ARG A 572 -12.31 -21.60 -10.86
N GLU A 573 -11.08 -22.09 -10.77
CA GLU A 573 -10.75 -23.48 -10.42
C GLU A 573 -9.45 -23.55 -9.57
N PRO A 574 -9.52 -23.43 -8.23
CA PRO A 574 -8.38 -23.66 -7.35
C PRO A 574 -7.92 -25.12 -7.45
N LYS A 575 -6.67 -25.34 -7.88
CA LYS A 575 -6.09 -26.66 -8.21
C LYS A 575 -4.58 -26.68 -7.98
#